data_AF-A0A1E7FP01-F1
#
_entry.id   AF-A0A1E7FP01-F1
#
_cell.length_a   1.000
_cell.length_b   1.000
_cell.length_c   1.000
_cell.angle_alpha   90.00
_cell.angle_beta   90.00
_cell.angle_gamma   90.00
#
_symmetry.space_group_name_H-M   'P 1'
#
loop_
_entity.id
_entity.type
_entity.pdbx_description
1 polymer ?
#
loop_
_entity_poly.entity_id
_entity_poly.type
_entity_poly.pdbx_seq_one_letter_code
_entity_poly.pdbx_strand_id
1 'polypeptide(L)' 'CKTCKTINPAFTRMARINQESNDDNDNSNISFVKAETSGASGKELAKHVSVQAVPAFVFIRDG' A
#
# COMPACT_ATOMS: atom_id res chain seq x y z
N CYS A 1 1.05 4.89 -14.79
CA CYS A 1 2.38 4.46 -14.32
C CYS A 1 2.66 3.01 -14.74
N LYS A 2 3.71 2.74 -15.54
CA LYS A 2 4.04 1.37 -16.03
C LYS A 2 4.54 0.48 -14.88
N THR A 3 5.46 0.98 -14.07
CA THR A 3 6.02 0.29 -12.90
C THR A 3 4.96 -0.11 -11.88
N CYS A 4 3.96 0.75 -11.67
CA CYS A 4 2.83 0.49 -10.76
C CYS A 4 1.97 -0.69 -11.22
N LYS A 5 1.87 -0.94 -12.53
CA LYS A 5 1.19 -2.13 -13.07
C LYS A 5 2.06 -3.37 -12.86
N THR A 6 3.36 -3.27 -13.10
CA THR A 6 4.32 -4.37 -12.94
C THR A 6 4.43 -4.86 -11.50
N ILE A 7 4.35 -3.98 -10.50
CA ILE A 7 4.50 -4.35 -9.09
C ILE A 7 3.23 -4.93 -8.46
N ASN A 8 2.07 -4.71 -9.09
CA ASN A 8 0.76 -5.08 -8.55
C ASN A 8 0.64 -6.58 -8.20
N PRO A 9 1.12 -7.55 -9.02
CA PRO A 9 1.06 -8.97 -8.67
C PRO A 9 1.88 -9.33 -7.43
N ALA A 10 3.07 -8.71 -7.26
CA ALA A 10 3.91 -8.93 -6.09
C ALA A 10 3.27 -8.35 -4.83
N PHE A 11 2.73 -7.12 -4.91
CA PHE A 11 1.98 -6.49 -3.83
C PHE A 11 0.79 -7.35 -3.38
N THR A 12 -0.04 -7.82 -4.32
CA THR A 12 -1.20 -8.66 -4.00
C THR A 12 -0.78 -10.00 -3.38
N ARG A 13 0.33 -10.60 -3.84
CA ARG A 13 0.88 -11.82 -3.23
C ARG A 13 1.28 -11.59 -1.76
N MET A 14 1.98 -10.49 -1.47
CA MET A 14 2.39 -10.16 -0.09
C MET A 14 1.19 -9.92 0.83
N ALA A 15 0.18 -9.19 0.36
CA ALA A 15 -1.06 -8.97 1.11
C ALA A 15 -1.77 -10.30 1.42
N ARG A 16 -1.82 -11.24 0.47
CA ARG A 16 -2.41 -12.57 0.66
C ARG A 16 -1.65 -13.41 1.69
N ILE A 17 -0.32 -13.45 1.59
CA ILE A 17 0.52 -14.19 2.54
C ILE A 17 0.36 -13.64 3.96
N ASN A 18 0.31 -12.30 4.12
CA ASN A 18 0.09 -11.71 5.43
C ASN A 18 -1.29 -12.06 6.00
N GLN A 19 -2.34 -12.03 5.17
CA GLN A 19 -3.68 -12.44 5.59
C GLN A 19 -3.71 -13.91 6.05
N GLU A 20 -3.07 -14.82 5.31
CA GLU A 20 -2.98 -16.24 5.68
C GLU A 20 -2.14 -16.46 6.95
N SER A 21 -1.08 -15.67 7.16
CA SER A 21 -0.19 -15.80 8.32
C SER A 21 -0.80 -15.23 9.61
N ASN A 22 -1.70 -14.24 9.50
CA ASN A 22 -2.38 -13.65 10.66
C ASN A 22 -3.41 -14.60 11.29
N ASP A 23 -3.86 -15.65 10.57
CA ASP A 23 -4.74 -16.70 11.13
C ASP A 23 -3.96 -17.65 12.08
N ASP A 24 -2.62 -17.69 12.01
CA ASP A 24 -1.77 -18.75 12.59
C ASP A 24 -0.89 -18.33 13.80
N ASN A 25 -1.27 -17.31 14.59
CA ASN A 25 -0.67 -16.91 15.89
C ASN A 25 0.48 -15.87 15.90
N ASP A 26 0.54 -14.89 14.99
CA ASP A 26 1.48 -13.77 15.17
C ASP A 26 0.83 -12.38 15.03
N ASN A 27 1.01 -11.56 16.07
CA ASN A 27 0.17 -10.42 16.45
C ASN A 27 0.45 -9.13 15.64
N SER A 28 1.00 -9.25 14.43
CA SER A 28 1.32 -8.10 13.57
C SER A 28 0.23 -7.89 12.51
N ASN A 29 -0.88 -7.27 12.92
CA ASN A 29 -2.04 -6.99 12.08
C ASN A 29 -1.74 -5.85 11.08
N ILE A 30 -0.92 -6.13 10.06
CA ILE A 30 -0.52 -5.17 9.02
C ILE A 30 -1.59 -5.13 7.93
N SER A 31 -2.18 -3.97 7.69
CA SER A 31 -3.12 -3.78 6.58
C SER A 31 -2.40 -3.31 5.31
N PHE A 32 -2.65 -3.99 4.20
CA PHE A 32 -2.14 -3.60 2.88
C PHE A 32 -3.21 -2.80 2.14
N VAL A 33 -2.93 -1.51 1.91
CA VAL A 33 -3.84 -0.61 1.19
C VAL A 33 -3.15 -0.06 -0.05
N LYS A 34 -3.92 0.07 -1.14
CA LYS A 34 -3.48 0.71 -2.38
C LYS A 34 -4.25 2.01 -2.57
N ALA A 35 -3.54 3.10 -2.84
CA ALA A 35 -4.11 4.40 -3.15
C ALA A 35 -3.71 4.85 -4.57
N GLU A 36 -4.61 5.53 -5.25
CA GLU A 36 -4.36 6.18 -6.54
C GLU A 36 -4.05 7.67 -6.29
N THR A 37 -2.96 8.17 -6.87
CA THR A 37 -2.52 9.58 -6.66
C THR A 37 -3.01 10.52 -7.76
N SER A 38 -3.90 10.05 -8.64
CA SER A 38 -4.51 10.83 -9.71
C SER A 38 -5.84 11.45 -9.25
N GLY A 39 -6.31 12.49 -9.96
CA GLY A 39 -7.49 13.26 -9.55
C GLY A 39 -7.22 14.25 -8.41
N ALA A 40 -8.25 14.99 -7.98
CA ALA A 40 -8.12 16.02 -6.95
C ALA A 40 -7.84 15.41 -5.56
N SER A 41 -8.66 14.43 -5.14
CA SER A 41 -8.51 13.74 -3.86
C SER A 41 -7.21 12.93 -3.76
N GLY A 42 -6.82 12.24 -4.84
CA GLY A 42 -5.56 11.48 -4.88
C GLY A 42 -4.31 12.37 -4.76
N LYS A 43 -4.34 13.57 -5.37
CA LYS A 43 -3.24 14.55 -5.24
C LYS A 43 -3.16 15.14 -3.84
N GLU A 44 -4.29 15.37 -3.20
CA GLU A 44 -4.34 15.85 -1.82
C GLU A 44 -3.74 14.82 -0.86
N LEU A 45 -4.16 13.56 -0.97
CA LEU A 45 -3.59 12.47 -0.19
C LEU A 45 -2.09 12.33 -0.43
N ALA A 46 -1.65 12.34 -1.70
CA ALA A 46 -0.23 12.23 -2.04
C ALA A 46 0.61 13.35 -1.40
N LYS A 47 0.10 14.58 -1.37
CA LYS A 47 0.76 15.70 -0.65
C LYS A 47 0.80 15.46 0.85
N HIS A 48 -0.31 15.01 1.44
CA HIS A 48 -0.42 14.77 2.87
C HIS A 48 0.60 13.73 3.36
N VAL A 49 0.80 12.65 2.58
CA VAL A 49 1.79 11.61 2.89
C VAL A 49 3.17 11.85 2.23
N SER A 50 3.43 13.07 1.75
CA SER A 50 4.71 13.48 1.13
C SER A 50 5.19 12.61 -0.05
N VAL A 51 4.27 12.06 -0.82
CA VAL A 51 4.54 11.29 -2.05
C VAL A 51 4.62 12.23 -3.25
N GLN A 52 5.80 12.33 -3.85
CA GLN A 52 6.05 13.18 -5.04
C GLN A 52 6.04 12.40 -6.36
N ALA A 53 6.25 11.08 -6.31
CA ALA A 53 6.32 10.20 -7.48
C ALA A 53 5.78 8.80 -7.15
N VAL A 54 5.31 8.09 -8.18
CA VAL A 54 4.76 6.72 -8.05
C VAL A 54 5.59 5.69 -8.84
N PRO A 55 5.69 4.44 -8.36
CA PRO A 55 5.10 3.91 -7.12
C PRO A 55 5.85 4.39 -5.87
N ALA A 56 5.14 4.52 -4.76
CA ALA A 56 5.69 4.80 -3.44
C ALA A 56 5.05 3.83 -2.43
N PHE A 57 5.84 3.40 -1.44
CA PHE A 57 5.36 2.59 -0.32
C PHE A 57 5.44 3.44 0.94
N VAL A 58 4.30 3.57 1.63
CA VAL A 58 4.19 4.35 2.86
C VAL A 58 3.74 3.40 3.96
N PHE A 59 4.49 3.38 5.06
CA PHE A 59 4.11 2.65 6.26
C PHE A 59 3.55 3.63 7.28
N ILE A 60 2.33 3.36 7.75
CA ILE A 60 1.63 4.17 8.75
C ILE A 60 1.53 3.31 10.01
N ARG A 61 2.02 3.85 11.13
CA ARG A 61 1.91 3.25 12.46
C ARG A 61 1.10 4.21 13.33
N ASP A 62 0.07 3.71 13.99
CA ASP A 62 -0.81 4.52 14.86
C ASP A 62 -1.48 5.68 14.09
N GLY A 63 -2.25 5.33 13.04
CA GLY A 63 -2.77 6.24 12.02
C GLY A 63 -3.55 7.46 12.48
#